data_AF-A0AAE1PC17-F1
#
_entry.id   AF-A0AAE1PC17-F1
#
_cell.length_a   1.000
_cell.length_b   1.000
_cell.length_c   1.000
_cell.angle_alpha   90.00
_cell.angle_beta   90.00
_cell.angle_gamma   90.00
#
_symmetry.space_group_name_H-M   'P 1'
#
loop_
_entity.id
_entity.type
_entity.pdbx_description
1 polymer ?
#
loop_
_entity_poly.entity_id
_entity_poly.type
_entity_poly.pdbx_seq_one_letter_code
_entity_poly.pdbx_strand_id
1 'polypeptide(L)'
;MAAGHNLLNRPVGDINFQRYFSCVFEVVQREMCRVFLYLYEHHQPDPNVYVGQRLREIPNGWARIGRIEKEMLMNQRVSPYEMDICLLYTLLQRTCGLQPDTQNDSVWNTPTSPDGIERQLYLLKERRNHLVHNANAYLNLTKQELIEKVNVLERLCCNIVTKAAIHTGRSPDTDTARITSQLHDILNSSQLSELHPQQWLIMAREEQRLIAALPQYQEFFAPVRFLVPSNPESLPVGEVDLLNTLFSCRYPDGSAIQVIIVKGQAGVGKTNWCK
;
A
#
# COMPACT_ATOMS: atom_id res chain seq x y z
N MET A 1 11.87 8.57 -47.31
CA MET A 1 10.82 9.20 -46.49
C MET A 1 10.43 8.21 -45.41
N ALA A 2 11.06 8.31 -44.25
CA ALA A 2 10.81 7.43 -43.11
C ALA A 2 9.96 8.21 -42.09
N ALA A 3 8.83 7.63 -41.71
CA ALA A 3 7.93 8.18 -40.71
C ALA A 3 8.67 8.29 -39.37
N GLY A 4 8.89 9.52 -38.92
CA GLY A 4 9.34 9.80 -37.57
C GLY A 4 8.26 9.38 -36.58
N HIS A 5 8.53 8.32 -35.83
CA HIS A 5 7.74 7.94 -34.68
C HIS A 5 7.73 9.11 -33.68
N ASN A 6 6.58 9.78 -33.58
CA ASN A 6 6.23 10.71 -32.51
C ASN A 6 6.21 9.96 -31.17
N LEU A 7 7.37 9.81 -30.53
CA LEU A 7 7.52 9.30 -29.16
C LEU A 7 7.20 10.37 -28.08
N LEU A 8 6.67 11.53 -28.48
CA LEU A 8 6.31 12.64 -27.58
C LEU A 8 4.81 12.70 -27.20
N ASN A 9 3.96 11.81 -27.72
CA ASN A 9 2.55 11.68 -27.31
C ASN A 9 2.32 10.44 -26.45
N ARG A 10 3.03 10.33 -25.31
CA ARG A 10 2.54 9.41 -24.27
C ARG A 10 1.26 10.02 -23.69
N PRO A 11 0.18 9.23 -23.53
CA PRO A 11 -1.04 9.75 -22.93
C PRO A 11 -0.67 10.32 -21.56
N VAL A 12 -1.03 11.58 -21.36
CA VAL A 12 -1.25 12.17 -20.04
C VAL A 12 -1.96 11.10 -19.23
N GLY A 13 -1.38 10.68 -18.09
CA GLY A 13 -1.97 9.65 -17.25
C GLY A 13 -3.46 9.93 -17.07
N ASP A 14 -4.30 8.92 -17.26
CA ASP A 14 -5.74 9.08 -17.33
C ASP A 14 -6.26 9.97 -16.20
N ILE A 15 -6.86 11.10 -16.57
CA ILE A 15 -7.44 12.07 -15.63
C ILE A 15 -8.40 11.39 -14.65
N ASN A 16 -9.09 10.34 -15.07
CA ASN A 16 -9.98 9.58 -14.20
C ASN A 16 -9.20 8.71 -13.21
N PHE A 17 -8.04 8.17 -13.58
CA PHE A 17 -7.15 7.50 -12.64
C PHE A 17 -6.66 8.47 -11.57
N GLN A 18 -6.24 9.67 -11.95
CA GLN A 18 -5.79 10.69 -11.01
C GLN A 18 -6.90 11.12 -10.04
N ARG A 19 -8.13 11.30 -10.54
CA ARG A 19 -9.30 11.55 -9.68
C ARG A 19 -9.55 10.41 -8.70
N TYR A 20 -9.55 9.17 -9.19
CA TYR A 20 -9.75 8.01 -8.33
C TYR A 20 -8.65 7.91 -7.26
N PHE A 21 -7.41 8.20 -7.63
CA PHE A 21 -6.27 8.27 -6.74
C PHE A 21 -6.47 9.32 -5.64
N SER A 22 -6.84 10.55 -5.98
CA SER A 22 -7.16 11.60 -5.01
C SER A 22 -8.31 11.20 -4.08
N CYS A 23 -9.37 10.56 -4.59
CA CYS A 23 -10.43 10.04 -3.71
C CYS A 23 -9.89 9.05 -2.67
N VAL A 24 -8.99 8.15 -3.06
CA VAL A 24 -8.39 7.17 -2.12
C VAL A 24 -7.44 7.85 -1.13
N PHE A 25 -6.48 8.66 -1.58
CA PHE A 25 -5.44 9.15 -0.67
C PHE A 25 -5.83 10.42 0.07
N GLU A 26 -6.70 11.26 -0.48
CA GLU A 26 -7.08 12.51 0.19
C GLU A 26 -8.34 12.33 1.04
N VAL A 27 -9.35 11.63 0.54
CA VAL A 27 -10.63 11.45 1.26
C VAL A 27 -10.57 10.24 2.16
N VAL A 28 -10.27 9.04 1.64
CA VAL A 28 -10.29 7.82 2.48
C VAL A 28 -9.28 7.92 3.62
N GLN A 29 -8.07 8.44 3.40
CA GLN A 29 -7.09 8.61 4.50
C GLN A 29 -7.62 9.53 5.60
N ARG A 30 -8.23 10.67 5.24
CA ARG A 30 -8.81 11.61 6.22
C ARG A 30 -9.94 10.96 7.01
N GLU A 31 -10.80 10.19 6.36
CA GLU A 31 -11.92 9.54 7.04
C GLU A 31 -11.48 8.32 7.86
N MET A 32 -10.46 7.58 7.42
CA MET A 32 -9.78 6.57 8.24
C MET A 32 -9.20 7.19 9.51
N CYS A 33 -8.55 8.35 9.40
CA CYS A 33 -8.02 9.09 10.54
C CYS A 33 -9.14 9.54 11.48
N ARG A 34 -10.24 10.09 10.95
CA ARG A 34 -11.41 10.46 11.76
C ARG A 34 -11.97 9.28 12.54
N VAL A 35 -12.19 8.14 11.87
CA VAL A 35 -12.70 6.92 12.51
C VAL A 35 -11.74 6.45 13.60
N PHE A 36 -10.42 6.48 13.33
CA PHE A 36 -9.41 6.20 14.33
C PHE A 36 -9.56 7.12 15.55
N LEU A 37 -9.63 8.44 15.36
CA LEU A 37 -9.76 9.39 16.47
C LEU A 37 -11.05 9.16 17.26
N TYR A 38 -12.19 8.96 16.60
CA TYR A 38 -13.46 8.69 17.27
C TYR A 38 -13.35 7.48 18.20
N LEU A 39 -12.88 6.35 17.66
CA LEU A 39 -12.81 5.11 18.42
C LEU A 39 -11.68 5.12 19.44
N TYR A 40 -10.52 5.71 19.11
CA TYR A 40 -9.39 5.82 20.02
C TYR A 40 -9.77 6.66 21.25
N GLU A 41 -10.32 7.86 21.06
CA GLU A 41 -10.78 8.72 22.17
C GLU A 41 -11.84 8.02 23.03
N HIS A 42 -12.74 7.25 22.43
CA HIS A 42 -13.78 6.52 23.17
C HIS A 42 -13.24 5.38 24.01
N HIS A 43 -12.23 4.64 23.51
CA HIS A 43 -11.62 3.51 24.21
C HIS A 43 -10.41 3.89 25.08
N GLN A 44 -10.06 5.17 25.11
CA GLN A 44 -8.91 5.69 25.82
C GLN A 44 -9.32 6.22 27.21
N PRO A 45 -8.74 5.70 28.31
CA PRO A 45 -9.07 6.15 29.66
C PRO A 45 -8.47 7.53 30.01
N ASP A 46 -7.39 7.96 29.35
CA ASP A 46 -6.77 9.28 29.54
C ASP A 46 -6.45 9.93 28.19
N PRO A 47 -7.09 11.06 27.82
CA PRO A 47 -6.95 11.72 26.51
C PRO A 47 -5.53 12.20 26.21
N ASN A 48 -4.62 12.27 27.19
CA ASN A 48 -3.24 12.71 26.98
C ASN A 48 -2.31 11.58 26.54
N VAL A 49 -2.77 10.32 26.57
CA VAL A 49 -1.93 9.18 26.20
C VAL A 49 -1.74 9.13 24.68
N TYR A 50 -0.49 9.19 24.25
CA TYR A 50 -0.17 9.05 22.83
C TYR A 50 -0.37 7.59 22.36
N VAL A 51 -0.80 7.37 21.12
CA VAL A 51 -1.07 6.03 20.59
C VAL A 51 0.11 5.06 20.74
N GLY A 52 1.34 5.54 20.57
CA GLY A 52 2.56 4.76 20.78
C GLY A 52 2.77 4.33 22.24
N GLN A 53 2.29 5.09 23.22
CA GLN A 53 2.30 4.66 24.62
C GLN A 53 1.25 3.57 24.85
N ARG A 54 0.04 3.75 24.30
CA ARG A 54 -1.04 2.77 24.39
C ARG A 54 -0.63 1.40 23.82
N LEU A 55 0.10 1.37 22.72
CA LEU A 55 0.64 0.14 22.13
C LEU A 55 1.60 -0.63 23.05
N ARG A 56 2.29 0.04 23.98
CA ARG A 56 3.17 -0.64 24.96
C ARG A 56 2.39 -1.40 26.04
N GLU A 57 1.18 -0.94 26.34
CA GLU A 57 0.31 -1.54 27.37
C GLU A 57 -0.43 -2.77 26.83
N ILE A 58 -0.57 -2.87 25.52
CA ILE A 58 -1.28 -3.97 24.86
C ILE A 58 -0.32 -5.15 24.63
N PRO A 59 -0.66 -6.38 25.07
CA PRO A 59 0.12 -7.57 24.73
C PRO A 59 0.28 -7.69 23.21
N ASN A 60 1.53 -7.80 22.75
CA ASN A 60 1.87 -7.81 21.33
C ASN A 60 1.39 -6.56 20.54
N GLY A 61 1.18 -5.42 21.18
CA GLY A 61 0.73 -4.19 20.51
C GLY A 61 1.65 -3.73 19.37
N TRP A 62 2.95 -4.01 19.49
CA TRP A 62 3.96 -3.70 18.48
C TRP A 62 4.14 -4.75 17.39
N ALA A 63 3.36 -5.83 17.41
CA ALA A 63 3.45 -6.87 16.40
C ALA A 63 3.04 -6.30 15.03
N ARG A 64 3.81 -6.64 13.98
CA ARG A 64 3.57 -6.27 12.58
C ARG A 64 3.60 -4.76 12.27
N ILE A 65 3.91 -3.91 13.24
CA ILE A 65 4.35 -2.53 13.00
C ILE A 65 5.81 -2.59 12.56
N GLY A 66 6.11 -2.04 11.38
CA GLY A 66 7.46 -2.01 10.82
C GLY A 66 8.40 -1.11 11.62
N ARG A 67 9.69 -1.17 11.29
CA ARG A 67 10.72 -0.41 12.01
C ARG A 67 10.54 1.09 11.87
N ILE A 68 10.16 1.55 10.67
CA ILE A 68 9.98 2.98 10.36
C ILE A 68 8.79 3.52 11.13
N GLU A 69 7.66 2.81 11.09
CA GLU A 69 6.44 3.19 11.80
C GLU A 69 6.66 3.17 13.31
N LYS A 70 7.43 2.21 13.83
CA LYS A 70 7.86 2.20 15.25
C LYS A 70 8.63 3.45 15.62
N GLU A 71 9.58 3.87 14.79
CA GLU A 71 10.35 5.08 15.03
C GLU A 71 9.46 6.33 15.00
N MET A 72 8.56 6.43 14.03
CA MET A 72 7.58 7.51 13.92
C MET A 72 6.70 7.60 15.17
N LEU A 73 6.19 6.46 15.66
CA LEU A 73 5.32 6.42 16.83
C LEU A 73 6.08 6.63 18.15
N MET A 74 7.27 6.05 18.31
CA MET A 74 7.98 6.11 19.60
C MET A 74 8.76 7.41 19.78
N ASN A 75 9.43 7.87 18.74
CA ASN A 75 10.42 8.95 18.84
C ASN A 75 9.85 10.28 18.35
N GLN A 76 9.12 10.26 17.24
CA GLN A 76 8.66 11.48 16.57
C GLN A 76 7.26 11.91 17.02
N ARG A 77 6.47 10.99 17.57
CA ARG A 77 5.07 11.21 17.98
C ARG A 77 4.23 11.83 16.87
N VAL A 78 4.37 11.28 15.66
CA VAL A 78 3.66 11.73 14.46
C VAL A 78 2.15 11.77 14.70
N SER A 79 1.50 12.78 14.13
CA SER A 79 0.06 12.99 14.25
C SER A 79 -0.72 11.94 13.44
N PRO A 80 -1.89 11.46 13.90
CA PRO A 80 -2.73 10.54 13.11
C PRO A 80 -3.10 11.08 11.72
N TYR A 81 -3.14 12.40 11.54
CA TYR A 81 -3.37 13.05 10.24
C TYR A 81 -2.24 12.84 9.22
N GLU A 82 -1.04 12.50 9.69
CA GLU A 82 0.15 12.29 8.86
C GLU A 82 0.41 10.78 8.62
N MET A 83 -0.41 9.91 9.22
CA MET A 83 -0.29 8.46 9.08
C MET A 83 -1.01 7.98 7.83
N ASP A 84 -0.42 7.00 7.15
CA ASP A 84 -1.03 6.40 5.98
C ASP A 84 -2.18 5.45 6.35
N ILE A 85 -2.94 5.03 5.33
CA ILE A 85 -4.11 4.15 5.52
C ILE A 85 -3.70 2.81 6.16
N CYS A 86 -2.53 2.26 5.83
CA CYS A 86 -2.08 0.96 6.32
C CYS A 86 -1.70 1.00 7.81
N LEU A 87 -1.03 2.05 8.26
CA LEU A 87 -0.72 2.28 9.66
C LEU A 87 -2.00 2.56 10.44
N LEU A 88 -2.87 3.45 9.97
CA LEU A 88 -4.17 3.74 10.61
C LEU A 88 -5.01 2.47 10.77
N TYR A 89 -5.06 1.62 9.74
CA TYR A 89 -5.76 0.33 9.80
C TYR A 89 -5.18 -0.60 10.87
N THR A 90 -3.85 -0.66 10.96
CA THR A 90 -3.16 -1.47 11.98
C THR A 90 -3.40 -0.94 13.39
N LEU A 91 -3.42 0.38 13.57
CA LEU A 91 -3.72 1.02 14.84
C LEU A 91 -5.17 0.79 15.27
N LEU A 92 -6.13 0.96 14.36
CA LEU A 92 -7.55 0.64 14.57
C LEU A 92 -7.75 -0.78 15.11
N GLN A 93 -7.05 -1.76 14.53
CA GLN A 93 -7.10 -3.17 14.98
C GLN A 93 -6.55 -3.38 16.40
N ARG A 94 -5.60 -2.56 16.83
CA ARG A 94 -4.83 -2.80 18.07
C ARG A 94 -5.32 -1.95 19.23
N THR A 95 -5.69 -0.71 19.00
CA THR A 95 -5.94 0.27 20.07
C THR A 95 -7.40 0.62 20.26
N CYS A 96 -8.26 0.37 19.27
CA CYS A 96 -9.64 0.84 19.25
C CYS A 96 -10.66 -0.24 19.62
N GLY A 97 -10.25 -1.32 20.29
CA GLY A 97 -11.16 -2.35 20.80
C GLY A 97 -11.91 -3.15 19.73
N LEU A 98 -11.65 -2.91 18.45
CA LEU A 98 -12.26 -3.62 17.33
C LEU A 98 -11.74 -5.07 17.34
N GLN A 99 -12.66 -6.02 17.57
CA GLN A 99 -12.32 -7.43 17.76
C GLN A 99 -12.04 -8.07 16.40
N PRO A 100 -10.97 -8.86 16.25
CA PRO A 100 -10.91 -9.77 15.13
C PRO A 100 -11.91 -10.92 15.31
N ASP A 101 -12.47 -11.40 14.20
CA ASP A 101 -13.58 -12.36 14.20
C ASP A 101 -13.27 -13.74 14.81
N THR A 102 -12.00 -14.03 15.10
CA THR A 102 -11.62 -15.21 15.87
C THR A 102 -10.66 -14.81 16.97
N GLN A 103 -10.86 -15.34 18.18
CA GLN A 103 -10.01 -15.08 19.35
C GLN A 103 -8.52 -15.40 19.12
N ASN A 104 -8.19 -16.15 18.05
CA ASN A 104 -6.84 -16.55 17.70
C ASN A 104 -6.23 -15.82 16.49
N ASP A 105 -7.01 -15.13 15.65
CA ASP A 105 -6.44 -14.37 14.53
C ASP A 105 -6.37 -12.90 14.93
N SER A 106 -5.19 -12.37 15.22
CA SER A 106 -5.03 -10.94 15.56
C SER A 106 -5.19 -9.99 14.36
N VAL A 107 -5.81 -10.46 13.27
CA VAL A 107 -5.74 -9.88 11.94
C VAL A 107 -7.08 -10.04 11.24
N TRP A 108 -7.65 -8.96 10.75
CA TRP A 108 -8.80 -9.03 9.85
C TRP A 108 -8.34 -9.43 8.45
N ASN A 109 -8.07 -10.72 8.25
CA ASN A 109 -7.75 -11.25 6.92
C ASN A 109 -9.03 -11.39 6.07
N THR A 110 -10.15 -11.76 6.68
CA THR A 110 -11.46 -11.79 6.03
C THR A 110 -12.57 -11.61 7.07
N PRO A 111 -13.06 -10.38 7.27
CA PRO A 111 -14.04 -10.18 8.32
C PRO A 111 -15.38 -10.88 8.03
N THR A 112 -15.95 -11.57 9.02
CA THR A 112 -17.13 -12.44 8.89
C THR A 112 -18.44 -11.69 9.05
N SER A 113 -18.48 -10.62 9.85
CA SER A 113 -19.66 -9.75 9.94
C SER A 113 -19.79 -8.90 8.67
N PRO A 114 -20.83 -9.12 7.84
CA PRO A 114 -20.97 -8.39 6.58
C PRO A 114 -21.17 -6.87 6.80
N ASP A 115 -21.71 -6.50 7.96
CA ASP A 115 -22.05 -5.13 8.33
C ASP A 115 -21.16 -4.54 9.44
N GLY A 116 -20.08 -5.23 9.83
CA GLY A 116 -19.12 -4.73 10.84
C GLY A 116 -18.28 -3.54 10.33
N ILE A 117 -17.79 -2.71 11.26
CA ILE A 117 -16.85 -1.62 10.94
C ILE A 117 -15.58 -2.23 10.31
N GLU A 118 -15.14 -3.35 10.86
CA GLU A 118 -14.00 -4.16 10.45
C GLU A 118 -14.09 -4.56 8.98
N ARG A 119 -15.28 -4.97 8.52
CA ARG A 119 -15.52 -5.35 7.13
C ARG A 119 -15.39 -4.18 6.18
N GLN A 120 -15.96 -3.04 6.53
CA GLN A 120 -15.89 -1.86 5.70
C GLN A 120 -14.46 -1.31 5.64
N LEU A 121 -13.72 -1.30 6.76
CA LEU A 121 -12.30 -0.95 6.83
C LEU A 121 -11.44 -1.89 5.99
N TYR A 122 -11.70 -3.20 6.05
CA TYR A 122 -11.01 -4.19 5.21
C TYR A 122 -11.23 -3.91 3.73
N LEU A 123 -12.47 -3.64 3.30
CA LEU A 123 -12.77 -3.33 1.90
C LEU A 123 -12.07 -2.04 1.42
N LEU A 124 -11.95 -1.01 2.26
CA LEU A 124 -11.20 0.20 1.93
C LEU A 124 -9.70 -0.09 1.76
N LYS A 125 -9.11 -0.87 2.66
CA LYS A 125 -7.71 -1.31 2.55
C LYS A 125 -7.47 -2.07 1.26
N GLU A 126 -8.34 -3.02 0.91
CA GLU A 126 -8.21 -3.81 -0.32
C GLU A 126 -8.29 -2.92 -1.57
N ARG A 127 -9.18 -1.92 -1.58
CA ARG A 127 -9.28 -0.96 -2.69
C ARG A 127 -8.01 -0.13 -2.84
N ARG A 128 -7.43 0.34 -1.73
CA ARG A 128 -6.12 1.04 -1.71
C ARG A 128 -5.01 0.13 -2.21
N ASN A 129 -4.92 -1.10 -1.70
CA ASN A 129 -3.90 -2.07 -2.09
C ASN A 129 -3.97 -2.43 -3.57
N HIS A 130 -5.17 -2.65 -4.11
CA HIS A 130 -5.34 -2.95 -5.52
C HIS A 130 -4.86 -1.78 -6.40
N LEU A 131 -5.09 -0.54 -5.96
CA LEU A 131 -4.59 0.64 -6.66
C LEU A 131 -3.06 0.76 -6.60
N VAL A 132 -2.42 0.43 -5.47
CA VAL A 132 -0.95 0.47 -5.31
C VAL A 132 -0.26 -0.66 -6.09
N HIS A 133 -0.81 -1.87 -6.06
CA HIS A 133 -0.16 -3.04 -6.67
C HIS A 133 -0.55 -3.26 -8.14
N ASN A 134 -1.64 -2.66 -8.61
CA ASN A 134 -2.13 -2.85 -9.97
C ASN A 134 -2.65 -1.53 -10.59
N ALA A 135 -1.80 -0.50 -10.66
CA ALA A 135 -2.17 0.76 -11.32
C ALA A 135 -2.55 0.59 -12.80
N ASN A 136 -1.96 -0.40 -13.48
CA ASN A 136 -2.28 -0.66 -14.89
C ASN A 136 -3.76 -1.01 -15.10
N ALA A 137 -4.43 -1.61 -14.10
CA ALA A 137 -5.86 -1.89 -14.15
C ALA A 137 -6.73 -0.62 -14.16
N TYR A 138 -6.16 0.55 -13.89
CA TYR A 138 -6.87 1.81 -13.80
C TYR A 138 -6.41 2.86 -14.80
N LEU A 139 -5.41 2.56 -15.65
CA LEU A 139 -4.89 3.50 -16.64
C LEU A 139 -5.86 3.87 -17.77
N ASN A 140 -6.98 3.15 -17.90
CA ASN A 140 -7.99 3.36 -18.93
C ASN A 140 -9.40 3.41 -18.32
N LEU A 141 -9.54 4.10 -17.19
CA LEU A 141 -10.78 4.19 -16.43
C LEU A 141 -11.77 5.11 -17.17
N THR A 142 -12.89 4.57 -17.61
CA THR A 142 -13.96 5.39 -18.19
C THR A 142 -14.60 6.28 -17.10
N LYS A 143 -15.26 7.36 -17.53
CA LYS A 143 -16.00 8.24 -16.60
C LYS A 143 -17.06 7.47 -15.80
N GLN A 144 -17.73 6.51 -16.43
CA GLN A 144 -18.74 5.68 -15.78
C GLN A 144 -18.12 4.78 -14.72
N GLU A 145 -17.02 4.09 -15.03
CA GLU A 145 -16.31 3.25 -14.06
C GLU A 145 -15.72 4.07 -12.91
N LEU A 146 -15.27 5.30 -13.18
CA LEU A 146 -14.84 6.22 -12.14
C LEU A 146 -15.98 6.50 -11.15
N ILE A 147 -17.14 6.91 -11.66
CA ILE A 147 -18.32 7.20 -10.84
C ILE A 147 -18.70 5.98 -10.00
N GLU A 148 -18.77 4.80 -10.61
CA GLU A 148 -19.12 3.56 -9.91
C GLU A 148 -18.13 3.24 -8.78
N LYS A 149 -16.82 3.40 -9.04
CA LYS A 149 -15.80 3.15 -8.02
C LYS A 149 -15.82 4.20 -6.91
N VAL A 150 -16.08 5.47 -7.22
CA VAL A 150 -16.21 6.54 -6.21
C VAL A 150 -17.47 6.34 -5.38
N ASN A 151 -18.60 5.94 -5.96
CA ASN A 151 -19.82 5.60 -5.22
C ASN A 151 -19.60 4.43 -4.24
N VAL A 152 -18.72 3.49 -4.58
CA VAL A 152 -18.30 2.44 -3.64
C VAL A 152 -17.49 3.04 -2.49
N LEU A 153 -16.51 3.91 -2.77
CA LEU A 153 -15.74 4.58 -1.71
C LEU A 153 -16.63 5.42 -0.80
N GLU A 154 -17.54 6.21 -1.36
CA GLU A 154 -18.50 7.03 -0.63
C GLU A 154 -19.30 6.18 0.35
N ARG A 155 -19.92 5.10 -0.15
CA ARG A 155 -20.70 4.19 0.69
C ARG A 155 -19.85 3.58 1.81
N LEU A 156 -18.65 3.12 1.50
CA LEU A 156 -17.74 2.53 2.50
C LEU A 156 -17.36 3.57 3.57
N CYS A 157 -16.96 4.79 3.17
CA CYS A 157 -16.59 5.89 4.05
C CYS A 157 -17.77 6.33 4.93
N CYS A 158 -18.93 6.57 4.34
CA CYS A 158 -20.14 6.92 5.08
C CYS A 158 -20.54 5.82 6.06
N ASN A 159 -20.44 4.54 5.68
CA ASN A 159 -20.74 3.43 6.59
C ASN A 159 -19.78 3.37 7.78
N ILE A 160 -18.46 3.49 7.57
CA ILE A 160 -17.50 3.44 8.68
C ILE A 160 -17.67 4.61 9.63
N VAL A 161 -17.87 5.82 9.09
CA VAL A 161 -18.02 7.03 9.91
C VAL A 161 -19.32 6.98 10.67
N THR A 162 -20.43 6.58 10.04
CA THR A 162 -21.71 6.43 10.72
C THR A 162 -21.64 5.44 11.88
N LYS A 163 -21.05 4.26 11.63
CA LYS A 163 -20.94 3.23 12.67
C LYS A 163 -20.01 3.67 13.81
N ALA A 164 -18.87 4.29 13.50
CA ALA A 164 -17.95 4.82 14.50
C ALA A 164 -18.59 5.96 15.31
N ALA A 165 -19.32 6.87 14.66
CA ALA A 165 -20.04 7.95 15.32
C ALA A 165 -21.11 7.40 16.27
N ILE A 166 -21.95 6.47 15.81
CA ILE A 166 -22.97 5.81 16.64
C ILE A 166 -22.32 5.10 17.83
N HIS A 167 -21.23 4.37 17.61
CA HIS A 167 -20.51 3.66 18.67
C HIS A 167 -19.98 4.61 19.76
N THR A 168 -19.70 5.86 19.40
CA THR A 168 -19.09 6.88 20.27
C THR A 168 -20.08 7.95 20.72
N GLY A 169 -21.38 7.81 20.41
CA GLY A 169 -22.44 8.76 20.78
C GLY A 169 -22.43 10.08 20.00
N ARG A 170 -21.77 10.12 18.83
CA ARG A 170 -21.68 11.30 17.94
C ARG A 170 -22.72 11.24 16.83
N SER A 171 -23.11 12.40 16.30
CA SER A 171 -23.98 12.47 15.12
C SER A 171 -23.16 12.32 13.83
N PRO A 172 -23.55 11.45 12.89
CA PRO A 172 -22.81 11.24 11.64
C PRO A 172 -23.22 12.17 10.49
N ASP A 173 -24.35 12.89 10.60
CA ASP A 173 -25.00 13.55 9.46
C ASP A 173 -24.12 14.62 8.80
N THR A 174 -23.39 15.39 9.61
CA THR A 174 -22.45 16.41 9.09
C THR A 174 -21.25 15.79 8.41
N ASP A 175 -20.81 14.62 8.86
CA ASP A 175 -19.62 13.96 8.33
C ASP A 175 -19.94 13.29 6.99
N THR A 176 -21.07 12.59 6.90
CA THR A 176 -21.51 11.93 5.67
C THR A 176 -21.77 12.92 4.54
N ALA A 177 -22.48 14.02 4.83
CA ALA A 177 -22.72 15.09 3.85
C ALA A 177 -21.41 15.66 3.27
N ARG A 178 -20.40 15.82 4.13
CA ARG A 178 -19.10 16.34 3.75
C ARG A 178 -18.25 15.34 2.97
N ILE A 179 -18.32 14.05 3.29
CA ILE A 179 -17.68 12.99 2.49
C ILE A 179 -18.25 13.01 1.07
N THR A 180 -19.57 13.02 0.94
CA THR A 180 -20.26 13.12 -0.35
C THR A 180 -19.81 14.36 -1.11
N SER A 181 -19.78 15.53 -0.46
CA SER A 181 -19.31 16.78 -1.07
C SER A 181 -17.87 16.67 -1.58
N GLN A 182 -16.93 16.23 -0.74
CA GLN A 182 -15.51 16.14 -1.12
C GLN A 182 -15.26 15.20 -2.29
N LEU A 183 -15.94 14.05 -2.33
CA LEU A 183 -15.84 13.12 -3.45
C LEU A 183 -16.45 13.70 -4.73
N HIS A 184 -17.58 14.40 -4.64
CA HIS A 184 -18.18 15.09 -5.78
C HIS A 184 -17.30 16.23 -6.29
N ASP A 185 -16.64 16.96 -5.40
CA ASP A 185 -15.72 18.03 -5.77
C ASP A 185 -14.54 17.48 -6.56
N ILE A 186 -13.92 16.37 -6.12
CA ILE A 186 -12.81 15.71 -6.86
C ILE A 186 -13.30 15.15 -8.21
N LEU A 187 -14.50 14.58 -8.27
CA LEU A 187 -15.06 14.07 -9.53
C LEU A 187 -15.26 15.16 -10.57
N ASN A 188 -15.61 16.37 -10.12
CA ASN A 188 -15.95 17.49 -10.99
C ASN A 188 -14.81 18.52 -11.13
N SER A 189 -13.70 18.36 -10.41
CA SER A 189 -12.60 19.31 -10.45
C SER A 189 -11.90 19.31 -11.82
N SER A 190 -11.60 20.52 -12.30
CA SER A 190 -10.69 20.75 -13.42
C SER A 190 -9.23 20.83 -12.97
N GLN A 191 -8.99 21.12 -11.69
CA GLN A 191 -7.70 21.07 -11.03
C GLN A 191 -7.53 19.72 -10.35
N LEU A 192 -6.52 18.96 -10.76
CA LEU A 192 -6.11 17.74 -10.09
C LEU A 192 -4.97 18.09 -9.14
N SER A 193 -4.99 17.51 -7.94
CA SER A 193 -3.84 17.57 -7.03
C SER A 193 -2.60 17.07 -7.77
N GLU A 194 -1.51 17.84 -7.76
CA GLU A 194 -0.23 17.48 -8.38
C GLU A 194 0.46 16.35 -7.58
N LEU A 195 -0.13 15.16 -7.52
CA LEU A 195 0.56 13.95 -7.10
C LEU A 195 1.20 13.33 -8.34
N HIS A 196 2.45 13.73 -8.56
CA HIS A 196 3.24 13.34 -9.71
C HIS A 196 3.34 11.79 -9.76
N PRO A 197 3.10 11.13 -10.90
CA PRO A 197 3.25 9.68 -11.07
C PRO A 197 4.59 9.09 -10.59
N GLN A 198 5.60 9.93 -10.37
CA GLN A 198 6.89 9.56 -9.77
C GLN A 198 6.80 9.37 -8.25
N GLN A 199 6.03 10.17 -7.52
CA GLN A 199 5.79 9.97 -6.08
C GLN A 199 5.05 8.64 -5.87
N TRP A 200 4.13 8.29 -6.78
CA TRP A 200 3.47 6.99 -6.81
C TRP A 200 4.46 5.84 -7.03
N LEU A 201 5.35 5.96 -8.01
CA LEU A 201 6.38 4.96 -8.29
C LEU A 201 7.35 4.80 -7.11
N ILE A 202 7.64 5.89 -6.39
CA ILE A 202 8.49 5.87 -5.19
C ILE A 202 7.77 5.14 -4.06
N MET A 203 6.50 5.49 -3.76
CA MET A 203 5.70 4.82 -2.73
C MET A 203 5.50 3.34 -3.02
N ALA A 204 5.17 2.97 -4.26
CA ALA A 204 5.01 1.58 -4.66
C ALA A 204 6.32 0.78 -4.56
N ARG A 205 7.47 1.39 -4.88
CA ARG A 205 8.79 0.75 -4.74
C ARG A 205 9.21 0.61 -3.29
N GLU A 206 8.89 1.58 -2.45
CA GLU A 206 9.20 1.57 -1.03
C GLU A 206 8.35 0.52 -0.32
N GLU A 207 7.08 0.41 -0.67
CA GLU A 207 6.18 -0.62 -0.14
C GLU A 207 6.55 -2.03 -0.65
N GLN A 208 6.95 -2.18 -1.92
CA GLN A 208 7.52 -3.46 -2.41
C GLN A 208 8.80 -3.86 -1.66
N ARG A 209 9.65 -2.89 -1.30
CA ARG A 209 10.85 -3.15 -0.49
C ARG A 209 10.49 -3.58 0.93
N LEU A 210 9.48 -2.96 1.53
CA LEU A 210 8.99 -3.33 2.87
C LEU A 210 8.38 -4.73 2.88
N ILE A 211 7.59 -5.08 1.86
CA ILE A 211 7.03 -6.44 1.70
C ILE A 211 8.14 -7.47 1.51
N ALA A 212 9.15 -7.18 0.68
CA ALA A 212 10.31 -8.04 0.49
C ALA A 212 11.19 -8.20 1.75
N ALA A 213 11.10 -7.27 2.70
CA ALA A 213 11.83 -7.31 3.97
C ALA A 213 11.10 -8.10 5.08
N LEU A 214 9.85 -8.53 4.87
CA LEU A 214 9.11 -9.33 5.85
C LEU A 214 9.64 -10.78 5.92
N PRO A 215 9.85 -11.37 7.12
CA PRO A 215 10.42 -12.71 7.28
C PRO A 215 9.66 -13.82 6.55
N GLN A 216 8.33 -13.71 6.50
CA GLN A 216 7.44 -14.63 5.78
C GLN A 216 7.59 -14.59 4.23
N TYR A 217 8.28 -13.59 3.69
CA TYR A 217 8.67 -13.49 2.28
C TYR A 217 10.18 -13.69 2.05
N GLN A 218 10.99 -13.78 3.12
CA GLN A 218 12.41 -14.12 3.01
C GLN A 218 12.65 -15.57 2.59
N GLU A 219 11.69 -16.48 2.80
CA GLU A 219 11.77 -17.85 2.25
C GLU A 219 11.55 -17.88 0.73
N PHE A 220 10.76 -16.95 0.18
CA PHE A 220 10.62 -16.79 -1.29
C PHE A 220 11.79 -16.04 -1.94
N PHE A 221 12.55 -15.28 -1.15
CA PHE A 221 13.75 -14.56 -1.57
C PHE A 221 14.97 -14.97 -0.76
N ALA A 222 15.17 -16.29 -0.59
CA ALA A 222 16.43 -16.84 -0.14
C ALA A 222 17.59 -16.23 -0.96
N PRO A 223 18.76 -16.00 -0.34
CA PRO A 223 19.69 -14.96 -0.75
C PRO A 223 20.01 -15.08 -2.23
N VAL A 224 19.65 -14.04 -2.98
CA VAL A 224 20.15 -13.82 -4.34
C VAL A 224 21.68 -13.80 -4.23
N ARG A 225 22.32 -14.93 -4.49
CA ARG A 225 23.77 -14.99 -4.66
C ARG A 225 24.04 -14.23 -5.93
N PHE A 226 24.57 -13.01 -5.77
CA PHE A 226 25.17 -12.27 -6.85
C PHE A 226 26.33 -13.11 -7.39
N LEU A 227 26.14 -13.78 -8.54
CA LEU A 227 27.26 -14.26 -9.35
C LEU A 227 27.86 -13.05 -10.06
N VAL A 228 28.44 -12.14 -9.27
CA VAL A 228 29.33 -11.10 -9.79
C VAL A 228 30.74 -11.59 -9.47
N PRO A 229 31.57 -11.90 -10.47
CA PRO A 229 32.99 -12.12 -10.21
C PRO A 229 33.53 -10.85 -9.56
N SER A 230 34.18 -10.99 -8.42
CA SER A 230 34.68 -9.87 -7.61
C SER A 230 35.77 -9.04 -8.31
N ASN A 231 36.19 -9.46 -9.51
CA ASN A 231 37.12 -8.75 -10.38
C ASN A 231 36.73 -8.95 -11.86
N PRO A 232 36.36 -7.90 -12.60
CA PRO A 232 36.07 -8.00 -14.03
C PRO A 232 37.32 -8.17 -14.91
N GLU A 233 38.53 -8.03 -14.35
CA GLU A 233 39.80 -8.09 -15.09
C GLU A 233 40.49 -9.47 -15.08
N SER A 234 39.94 -10.48 -14.39
CA SER A 234 40.57 -11.80 -14.27
C SER A 234 39.78 -12.95 -14.90
N LEU A 235 38.76 -12.67 -15.71
CA LEU A 235 38.15 -13.73 -16.52
C LEU A 235 38.98 -13.89 -17.80
N PRO A 236 39.52 -15.09 -18.08
CA PRO A 236 40.20 -15.32 -19.34
C PRO A 236 39.20 -15.01 -20.45
N VAL A 237 39.64 -14.21 -21.42
CA VAL A 237 38.95 -14.01 -22.70
C VAL A 237 39.04 -15.34 -23.46
N GLY A 238 38.23 -16.27 -23.03
CA GLY A 238 37.81 -17.46 -23.72
C GLY A 238 36.33 -17.57 -23.42
N GLU A 239 35.52 -17.85 -24.44
CA GLU A 239 34.08 -18.07 -24.35
C GLU A 239 33.77 -19.23 -23.38
N VAL A 240 33.92 -18.96 -22.08
CA VAL A 240 33.31 -19.79 -21.05
C VAL A 240 31.85 -19.45 -21.15
N ASP A 241 31.10 -20.38 -21.70
CA ASP A 241 29.66 -20.33 -21.88
C ASP A 241 28.99 -20.02 -20.53
N LEU A 242 28.83 -18.72 -20.29
CA LEU A 242 28.40 -18.15 -19.02
C LEU A 242 26.99 -18.65 -18.67
N LEU A 243 26.19 -18.91 -19.72
CA LEU A 243 24.86 -19.49 -19.64
C LEU A 243 24.92 -20.94 -19.18
N ASN A 244 25.75 -21.78 -19.81
CA ASN A 244 25.89 -23.17 -19.37
C ASN A 244 26.42 -23.27 -17.93
N THR A 245 27.31 -22.36 -17.54
CA THR A 245 27.80 -22.30 -16.16
C THR A 245 26.70 -21.89 -15.18
N LEU A 246 25.86 -20.91 -15.54
CA LEU A 246 24.70 -20.49 -14.74
C LEU A 246 23.70 -21.62 -14.50
N PHE A 247 23.39 -22.42 -15.53
CA PHE A 247 22.44 -23.54 -15.39
C PHE A 247 23.04 -24.78 -14.72
N SER A 248 24.37 -24.87 -14.68
CA SER A 248 25.09 -25.94 -13.98
C SER A 248 25.27 -25.67 -12.48
N CYS A 249 25.10 -24.42 -12.03
CA CYS A 249 25.14 -24.07 -10.63
C CYS A 249 24.01 -24.74 -9.82
N ARG A 250 24.34 -25.13 -8.59
CA ARG A 250 23.43 -25.74 -7.61
C ARG A 250 23.57 -25.02 -6.27
N TYR A 251 22.51 -25.04 -5.47
CA TYR A 251 22.57 -24.61 -4.07
C TYR A 251 23.38 -25.62 -3.24
N PRO A 252 23.84 -25.24 -2.02
CA PRO A 252 24.59 -26.14 -1.15
C PRO A 252 23.85 -27.43 -0.78
N ASP A 253 22.51 -27.41 -0.83
CA ASP A 253 21.63 -28.56 -0.64
C ASP A 253 21.48 -29.44 -1.92
N GLY A 254 22.18 -29.08 -3.00
CA GLY A 254 22.15 -29.78 -4.28
C GLY A 254 20.98 -29.38 -5.20
N SER A 255 20.08 -28.49 -4.76
CA SER A 255 18.94 -28.08 -5.57
C SER A 255 19.34 -27.19 -6.75
N ALA A 256 18.56 -27.25 -7.84
CA ALA A 256 18.78 -26.44 -9.03
C ALA A 256 18.28 -25.00 -8.87
N ILE A 257 18.94 -24.06 -9.55
CA ILE A 257 18.50 -22.66 -9.59
C ILE A 257 17.17 -22.58 -10.36
N GLN A 258 16.13 -22.09 -9.71
CA GLN A 258 14.79 -21.96 -10.31
C GLN A 258 14.55 -20.57 -10.94
N VAL A 259 15.22 -19.54 -10.44
CA VAL A 259 14.99 -18.15 -10.87
C VAL A 259 16.33 -17.45 -11.06
N ILE A 260 16.50 -16.82 -12.24
CA ILE A 260 17.67 -15.99 -12.56
C ILE A 260 17.19 -14.54 -12.78
N ILE A 261 17.75 -13.59 -12.04
CA ILE A 261 17.43 -12.16 -12.17
C ILE A 261 18.58 -11.42 -12.85
N VAL A 262 18.34 -10.91 -14.04
CA VAL A 262 19.33 -10.13 -14.83
C VAL A 262 19.14 -8.64 -14.57
N LYS A 263 20.18 -7.96 -14.04
CA LYS A 263 20.17 -6.52 -13.75
C LYS A 263 21.23 -5.77 -14.55
N GLY A 264 20.95 -4.51 -14.86
CA GLY A 264 21.84 -3.64 -15.62
C GLY A 264 21.15 -2.35 -16.05
N GLN A 265 21.95 -1.34 -16.42
CA GLN A 265 21.46 -0.01 -16.83
C GLN A 265 20.50 -0.08 -18.03
N ALA A 266 19.70 0.98 -18.24
CA ALA A 266 18.84 1.06 -19.42
C ALA A 266 19.70 1.04 -20.71
N GLY A 267 19.27 0.30 -21.72
CA GLY A 267 20.01 0.19 -22.99
C GLY A 267 21.13 -0.87 -23.04
N VAL A 268 21.51 -1.48 -21.92
CA VAL A 268 22.62 -2.49 -21.88
C VAL A 268 22.26 -3.85 -22.52
N GLY A 269 21.12 -3.96 -23.21
CA GLY A 269 20.77 -5.18 -23.96
C GLY A 269 20.24 -6.37 -23.16
N LYS A 270 19.80 -6.20 -21.90
CA LYS A 270 19.25 -7.28 -21.04
C LYS A 270 18.23 -8.18 -21.75
N THR A 271 17.27 -7.58 -22.45
CA THR A 271 16.22 -8.32 -23.18
C THR A 271 16.77 -9.12 -24.35
N ASN A 272 17.84 -8.66 -24.99
CA ASN A 272 18.50 -9.39 -26.07
C ASN A 272 19.39 -10.51 -25.53
N TRP A 273 19.98 -10.34 -24.33
CA TRP A 273 20.77 -11.37 -23.68
C TRP A 273 19.92 -12.52 -23.12
N CYS A 274 18.69 -12.24 -22.66
CA CYS A 274 17.77 -13.27 -22.18
C CYS A 274 17.07 -14.07 -23.30
N LYS A 275 17.13 -13.60 -24.56
CA LYS A 275 16.56 -14.30 -25.71
C LYS A 275 17.56 -15.32 -26.22
#